data_AF-A0A9W6M3K9-F1
#
_entry.id   AF-A0A9W6M3K9-F1
#
_cell.length_a   1.000
_cell.length_b   1.000
_cell.length_c   1.000
_cell.angle_alpha   90.00
_cell.angle_beta   90.00
_cell.angle_gamma   90.00
#
_symmetry.space_group_name_H-M   'P 1'
#
loop_
_entity.id
_entity.type
_entity.pdbx_description
1 polymer ?
#
loop_
_entity_poly.entity_id
_entity_poly.type
_entity_poly.pdbx_seq_one_letter_code
_entity_poly.pdbx_strand_id
1 'polypeptide(L)'
;MSTNALPPAPGGGPATAAAEHEVLEARTGGGFWHDVFARLRRNPVAWIGAAIVLLFLLVAILAPWLAPYPETALPGAREVTPTHIPGPGEIAGFPLGLDRFGGDVLSKLIWGARASLLIGVISTAFGLAGGMLLGLIAGMFGGWVDTIVMRFVDILLSVPNLLLAVSIAAILGQSQLAIMIAIGASQVPIFARLLRASMLQQRSADYILSAQTLGLGRGKITMSHVLPNSLGPVIVQGTLTLATAVIDAAALSFLGLGGGGAATAEWGRMLTYAQSELAIAPWLAFLPGLCIMITALGFTLLGESLREAMDPRTRAR
;
A
#
# COMPACT_ATOMS: atom_id res chain seq x y z
N MET A 1 64.09 -30.33 -39.12
CA MET A 1 63.23 -29.38 -39.84
C MET A 1 61.85 -30.01 -39.99
N SER A 2 60.89 -29.59 -39.16
CA SER A 2 59.46 -29.84 -39.38
C SER A 2 58.69 -28.81 -38.53
N THR A 3 58.15 -27.80 -39.20
CA THR A 3 57.37 -26.70 -38.66
C THR A 3 55.99 -27.20 -38.23
N ASN A 4 55.65 -27.00 -36.96
CA ASN A 4 54.33 -27.29 -36.41
C ASN A 4 53.42 -26.07 -36.69
N ALA A 5 52.58 -26.14 -37.71
CA ALA A 5 51.60 -25.11 -38.01
C ALA A 5 50.34 -25.34 -37.16
N LEU A 6 50.02 -24.39 -36.28
CA LEU A 6 48.76 -24.35 -35.53
C LEU A 6 47.57 -24.15 -36.51
N PRO A 7 46.41 -24.78 -36.27
CA PRO A 7 45.20 -24.54 -37.05
C PRO A 7 44.69 -23.10 -36.84
N PRO A 8 44.06 -22.47 -37.86
CA PRO A 8 43.55 -21.11 -37.74
C PRO A 8 42.37 -21.06 -36.74
N ALA A 9 42.33 -19.99 -35.95
CA ALA A 9 41.20 -19.71 -35.06
C ALA A 9 39.90 -19.63 -35.88
N PRO A 10 38.78 -20.19 -35.38
CA PRO A 10 37.50 -20.06 -36.06
C PRO A 10 37.10 -18.59 -36.05
N GLY A 11 37.19 -17.96 -37.22
CA GLY A 11 36.77 -16.59 -37.43
C GLY A 11 35.30 -16.44 -37.07
N GLY A 12 34.99 -15.49 -36.19
CA GLY A 12 33.64 -15.06 -35.92
C GLY A 12 33.00 -14.57 -37.22
N GLY A 13 32.05 -15.35 -37.75
CA GLY A 13 31.32 -14.98 -38.93
C GLY A 13 30.43 -13.76 -38.68
N PRO A 14 29.98 -13.07 -39.73
CA PRO A 14 29.05 -11.94 -39.62
C PRO A 14 27.75 -12.30 -38.86
N ALA A 15 27.39 -13.58 -38.80
CA ALA A 15 26.25 -14.07 -38.03
C ALA A 15 26.43 -13.98 -36.51
N THR A 16 27.65 -14.17 -35.98
CA THR A 16 27.92 -13.99 -34.53
C THR A 16 27.93 -12.52 -34.14
N ALA A 17 28.44 -11.64 -35.00
CA ALA A 17 28.38 -10.19 -34.79
C ALA A 17 26.95 -9.65 -34.89
N ALA A 18 26.13 -10.19 -35.80
CA ALA A 18 24.71 -9.85 -35.92
C ALA A 18 23.89 -10.35 -34.73
N ALA A 19 24.15 -11.57 -34.24
CA ALA A 19 23.49 -12.10 -33.04
C ALA A 19 23.91 -11.35 -31.77
N GLU A 20 25.18 -10.94 -31.65
CA GLU A 20 25.64 -10.08 -30.56
C GLU A 20 25.05 -8.66 -30.67
N HIS A 21 24.91 -8.11 -31.87
CA HIS A 21 24.22 -6.85 -32.11
C HIS A 21 22.72 -6.94 -31.82
N GLU A 22 22.04 -8.04 -32.15
CA GLU A 22 20.62 -8.25 -31.88
C GLU A 22 20.35 -8.42 -30.37
N VAL A 23 21.27 -9.07 -29.64
CA VAL A 23 21.24 -9.16 -28.17
C VAL A 23 21.62 -7.83 -27.50
N LEU A 24 22.48 -7.01 -28.12
CA LEU A 24 22.76 -5.64 -27.66
C LEU A 24 21.63 -4.66 -27.99
N GLU A 25 20.98 -4.77 -29.14
CA GLU A 25 19.83 -3.93 -29.53
C GLU A 25 18.58 -4.27 -28.73
N ALA A 26 18.37 -5.55 -28.37
CA ALA A 26 17.34 -5.96 -27.41
C ALA A 26 17.55 -5.37 -26.00
N ARG A 27 18.75 -4.81 -25.71
CA ARG A 27 19.06 -4.11 -24.46
C ARG A 27 18.93 -2.59 -24.55
N THR A 28 18.59 -2.02 -25.70
CA THR A 28 18.44 -0.58 -25.89
C THR A 28 16.99 -0.19 -26.17
N GLY A 29 16.32 0.43 -25.19
CA GLY A 29 15.27 1.41 -25.51
C GLY A 29 14.06 1.52 -24.57
N GLY A 30 13.80 0.54 -23.71
CA GLY A 30 12.72 0.63 -22.71
C GLY A 30 13.26 0.98 -21.33
N GLY A 31 12.89 2.13 -20.77
CA GLY A 31 13.12 2.35 -19.33
C GLY A 31 12.41 1.25 -18.53
N PHE A 32 13.00 0.77 -17.42
CA PHE A 32 12.39 -0.27 -16.56
C PHE A 32 10.88 -0.01 -16.29
N TRP A 33 10.52 1.25 -16.06
CA TRP A 33 9.14 1.69 -15.85
C TRP A 33 8.24 1.60 -17.08
N HIS A 34 8.80 1.76 -18.28
CA HIS A 34 8.08 1.58 -19.54
C HIS A 34 7.71 0.11 -19.75
N ASP A 35 8.63 -0.82 -19.47
CA ASP A 35 8.35 -2.27 -19.54
C ASP A 35 7.27 -2.68 -18.54
N VAL A 36 7.38 -2.20 -17.30
CA VAL A 36 6.38 -2.43 -16.24
C VAL A 36 5.00 -1.93 -16.68
N PHE A 37 4.93 -0.72 -17.23
CA PHE A 37 3.67 -0.14 -17.70
C PHE A 37 3.08 -0.91 -18.88
N ALA A 38 3.90 -1.32 -19.85
CA ALA A 38 3.46 -2.11 -20.99
C ALA A 38 2.85 -3.46 -20.57
N ARG A 39 3.44 -4.11 -19.56
CA ARG A 39 2.93 -5.35 -18.97
C ARG A 39 1.62 -5.13 -18.21
N LEU A 40 1.58 -4.08 -17.39
CA LEU A 40 0.39 -3.75 -16.59
C LEU A 40 -0.83 -3.49 -17.48
N ARG A 41 -0.65 -2.80 -18.62
CA ARG A 41 -1.72 -2.54 -19.60
C ARG A 41 -2.30 -3.79 -20.24
N ARG A 42 -1.54 -4.90 -20.29
CA ARG A 42 -2.00 -6.18 -20.85
C ARG A 42 -2.72 -7.05 -19.82
N ASN A 43 -2.62 -6.73 -18.52
CA ASN A 43 -3.23 -7.52 -17.46
C ASN A 43 -4.68 -7.04 -17.16
N PRO A 44 -5.72 -7.85 -17.39
CA PRO A 44 -7.11 -7.45 -17.12
C PRO A 44 -7.37 -7.24 -15.62
N VAL A 45 -6.68 -7.98 -14.74
CA VAL A 45 -6.79 -7.82 -13.27
C VAL A 45 -6.30 -6.44 -12.84
N ALA A 46 -5.23 -5.96 -13.49
CA ALA A 46 -4.70 -4.62 -13.24
C ALA A 46 -5.73 -3.53 -13.55
N TRP A 47 -6.48 -3.68 -14.65
CA TRP A 47 -7.52 -2.73 -15.04
C TRP A 47 -8.70 -2.72 -14.06
N ILE A 48 -9.12 -3.90 -13.57
CA ILE A 48 -10.18 -3.99 -12.55
C ILE A 48 -9.73 -3.31 -11.26
N GLY A 49 -8.54 -3.63 -10.77
CA GLY A 49 -7.97 -2.99 -9.57
C GLY A 49 -7.83 -1.48 -9.75
N ALA A 50 -7.29 -1.03 -10.88
CA ALA A 50 -7.13 0.38 -11.20
C ALA A 50 -8.48 1.12 -11.28
N ALA A 51 -9.52 0.51 -11.87
CA ALA A 51 -10.85 1.11 -11.95
C ALA A 51 -11.48 1.27 -10.56
N ILE A 52 -11.36 0.27 -9.69
CA ILE A 52 -11.87 0.34 -8.31
C ILE A 52 -11.14 1.42 -7.52
N VAL A 53 -9.80 1.45 -7.57
CA VAL A 53 -9.00 2.46 -6.87
C VAL A 53 -9.30 3.86 -7.42
N LEU A 54 -9.43 4.01 -8.73
CA LEU A 54 -9.79 5.29 -9.35
C LEU A 54 -11.16 5.77 -8.88
N LEU A 55 -12.17 4.89 -8.89
CA LEU A 55 -13.51 5.23 -8.39
C LEU A 55 -13.46 5.64 -6.92
N PHE A 56 -12.75 4.89 -6.07
CA PHE A 56 -12.57 5.21 -4.66
C PHE A 56 -11.91 6.59 -4.48
N LEU A 57 -10.83 6.88 -5.22
CA LEU A 57 -10.16 8.18 -5.19
C LEU A 57 -11.08 9.31 -5.63
N LEU A 58 -11.86 9.11 -6.70
CA LEU A 58 -12.82 10.10 -7.18
C LEU A 58 -13.91 10.38 -6.13
N VAL A 59 -14.48 9.35 -5.52
CA VAL A 59 -15.49 9.51 -4.45
C VAL A 59 -14.90 10.24 -3.25
N ALA A 60 -13.68 9.88 -2.82
CA ALA A 60 -13.01 10.50 -1.69
C ALA A 60 -12.63 11.97 -1.92
N ILE A 61 -12.10 12.31 -3.11
CA ILE A 61 -11.66 13.67 -3.44
C ILE A 61 -12.87 14.57 -3.72
N LEU A 62 -13.85 14.07 -4.47
CA LEU A 62 -15.05 14.81 -4.86
C LEU A 62 -16.14 14.76 -3.78
N ALA A 63 -15.84 14.23 -2.58
CA ALA A 63 -16.80 14.14 -1.47
C ALA A 63 -17.55 15.45 -1.17
N PRO A 64 -16.91 16.65 -1.13
CA PRO A 64 -17.63 17.90 -0.89
C PRO A 64 -18.66 18.28 -1.97
N TRP A 65 -18.54 17.73 -3.17
CA TRP A 65 -19.45 17.99 -4.29
C TRP A 65 -20.42 16.84 -4.54
N LEU A 66 -20.04 15.62 -4.18
CA LEU A 66 -20.83 14.42 -4.41
C LEU A 66 -21.78 14.11 -3.25
N ALA A 67 -21.39 14.45 -2.01
CA ALA A 67 -22.22 14.19 -0.84
C ALA A 67 -23.42 15.16 -0.80
N PRO A 68 -24.67 14.64 -0.71
CA PRO A 68 -25.86 15.49 -0.59
C PRO A 68 -25.85 16.38 0.65
N TYR A 69 -25.23 15.92 1.75
CA TYR A 69 -25.19 16.63 3.02
C TYR A 69 -23.75 16.82 3.54
N PRO A 70 -23.50 17.86 4.36
CA PRO A 70 -22.22 18.07 5.04
C PRO A 70 -21.85 16.89 5.95
N GLU A 71 -20.54 16.68 6.15
CA GLU A 71 -19.98 15.55 6.91
C GLU A 71 -20.65 15.29 8.26
N THR A 72 -20.88 16.34 9.04
CA THR A 72 -21.40 16.25 10.41
C THR A 72 -22.89 16.57 10.51
N ALA A 73 -23.58 16.74 9.37
CA ALA A 73 -25.00 17.07 9.37
C ALA A 73 -25.86 15.87 9.75
N LEU A 74 -26.94 16.14 10.50
CA LEU A 74 -27.95 15.16 10.92
C LEU A 74 -29.33 15.56 10.37
N PRO A 75 -29.50 15.60 9.03
CA PRO A 75 -30.70 16.14 8.38
C PRO A 75 -31.99 15.37 8.72
N GLY A 76 -31.89 14.08 9.05
CA GLY A 76 -33.00 13.19 9.37
C GLY A 76 -33.21 12.99 10.88
N ALA A 77 -32.61 13.80 11.75
CA ALA A 77 -32.69 13.61 13.21
C ALA A 77 -34.12 13.56 13.78
N ARG A 78 -35.09 14.17 13.07
CA ARG A 78 -36.51 14.17 13.46
C ARG A 78 -37.28 12.93 13.01
N GLU A 79 -36.74 12.19 12.06
CA GLU A 79 -37.36 11.01 11.44
C GLU A 79 -36.95 9.70 12.14
N VAL A 80 -35.91 9.76 12.99
CA VAL A 80 -35.39 8.60 13.72
C VAL A 80 -36.05 8.51 15.10
N THR A 81 -36.55 7.32 15.44
CA THR A 81 -37.09 7.03 16.77
C THR A 81 -36.34 5.86 17.41
N PRO A 82 -36.40 5.67 18.74
CA PRO A 82 -35.73 4.55 19.41
C PRO A 82 -36.15 3.15 18.90
N THR A 83 -37.31 3.06 18.25
CA THR A 83 -37.89 1.80 17.77
C THR A 83 -37.86 1.65 16.25
N HIS A 84 -37.47 2.70 15.50
CA HIS A 84 -37.51 2.67 14.04
C HIS A 84 -36.44 3.62 13.45
N ILE A 85 -35.57 3.03 12.63
CA ILE A 85 -34.55 3.72 11.84
C ILE A 85 -34.95 3.56 10.36
N PRO A 86 -35.22 4.67 9.65
CA PRO A 86 -35.65 4.60 8.26
C PRO A 86 -34.61 3.95 7.34
N GLY A 87 -35.05 2.91 6.62
CA GLY A 87 -34.24 2.14 5.69
C GLY A 87 -34.10 2.75 4.29
N PRO A 88 -33.38 2.06 3.38
CA PRO A 88 -33.20 2.51 2.00
C PRO A 88 -34.53 2.72 1.28
N GLY A 89 -34.76 3.94 0.79
CA GLY A 89 -35.96 4.29 0.01
C GLY A 89 -37.22 4.60 0.83
N GLU A 90 -37.16 4.55 2.16
CA GLU A 90 -38.33 4.87 3.01
C GLU A 90 -38.64 6.36 3.06
N ILE A 91 -37.62 7.22 2.95
CA ILE A 91 -37.78 8.68 3.00
C ILE A 91 -37.14 9.31 1.76
N ALA A 92 -37.90 10.17 1.08
CA ALA A 92 -37.41 10.94 -0.06
C ALA A 92 -36.22 11.83 0.36
N GLY A 93 -35.12 11.75 -0.38
CA GLY A 93 -33.87 12.46 -0.07
C GLY A 93 -32.82 11.61 0.66
N PHE A 94 -33.19 10.45 1.21
CA PHE A 94 -32.28 9.51 1.88
C PHE A 94 -32.24 8.15 1.18
N PRO A 95 -31.55 8.05 0.02
CA PRO A 95 -31.61 6.86 -0.84
C PRO A 95 -31.10 5.58 -0.15
N LEU A 96 -30.12 5.71 0.74
CA LEU A 96 -29.57 4.59 1.52
C LEU A 96 -30.09 4.54 2.97
N GLY A 97 -31.10 5.35 3.28
CA GLY A 97 -31.66 5.49 4.62
C GLY A 97 -30.85 6.39 5.54
N LEU A 98 -31.24 6.37 6.81
CA LEU A 98 -30.65 7.16 7.88
C LEU A 98 -29.91 6.25 8.86
N ASP A 99 -28.94 6.82 9.58
CA ASP A 99 -28.37 6.16 10.75
C ASP A 99 -29.15 6.49 12.04
N ARG A 100 -28.77 5.85 13.16
CA ARG A 100 -29.40 6.04 14.48
C ARG A 100 -29.37 7.48 15.02
N PHE A 101 -28.58 8.37 14.42
CA PHE A 101 -28.47 9.78 14.82
C PHE A 101 -29.16 10.72 13.82
N GLY A 102 -29.76 10.17 12.74
CA GLY A 102 -30.39 10.95 11.68
C GLY A 102 -29.42 11.49 10.64
N GLY A 103 -28.21 10.94 10.55
CA GLY A 103 -27.28 11.20 9.46
C GLY A 103 -27.66 10.43 8.20
N ASP A 104 -27.53 11.07 7.04
CA ASP A 104 -27.69 10.40 5.74
C ASP A 104 -26.58 9.38 5.51
N VAL A 105 -26.95 8.11 5.32
CA VAL A 105 -25.99 7.01 5.17
C VAL A 105 -25.16 7.20 3.89
N LEU A 106 -25.75 7.69 2.79
CA LEU A 106 -25.02 7.91 1.55
C LEU A 106 -23.91 8.96 1.72
N SER A 107 -24.24 10.12 2.28
CA SER A 107 -23.27 11.17 2.60
C SER A 107 -22.18 10.64 3.52
N LYS A 108 -22.54 9.87 4.56
CA LYS A 108 -21.56 9.29 5.48
C LYS A 108 -20.61 8.29 4.81
N LEU A 109 -21.09 7.50 3.85
CA LEU A 109 -20.22 6.59 3.09
C LEU A 109 -19.23 7.36 2.20
N ILE A 110 -19.68 8.44 1.55
CA ILE A 110 -18.85 9.30 0.69
C ILE A 110 -17.77 10.02 1.51
N TRP A 111 -18.16 10.68 2.60
CA TRP A 111 -17.22 11.33 3.52
C TRP A 111 -16.29 10.31 4.20
N GLY A 112 -16.82 9.13 4.54
CA GLY A 112 -16.04 8.02 5.07
C GLY A 112 -14.94 7.54 4.11
N ALA A 113 -15.18 7.56 2.79
CA ALA A 113 -14.16 7.24 1.79
C ALA A 113 -12.97 8.20 1.89
N ARG A 114 -13.23 9.50 2.10
CA ARG A 114 -12.21 10.52 2.28
C ARG A 114 -11.40 10.31 3.56
N ALA A 115 -12.07 10.02 4.68
CA ALA A 115 -11.40 9.72 5.94
C ALA A 115 -10.50 8.48 5.83
N SER A 116 -11.02 7.40 5.23
CA SER A 116 -10.26 6.16 4.99
C SER A 116 -9.07 6.36 4.05
N LEU A 117 -9.21 7.18 3.00
CA LEU A 117 -8.09 7.53 2.12
C LEU A 117 -6.98 8.26 2.88
N LEU A 118 -7.34 9.26 3.69
CA LEU A 118 -6.38 10.03 4.49
C LEU A 118 -5.64 9.12 5.47
N ILE A 119 -6.37 8.29 6.24
CA ILE A 119 -5.75 7.40 7.23
C ILE A 119 -4.85 6.38 6.53
N GLY A 120 -5.31 5.74 5.45
CA GLY A 120 -4.55 4.74 4.71
C GLY A 120 -3.26 5.30 4.12
N VAL A 121 -3.35 6.43 3.40
CA VAL A 121 -2.18 7.04 2.74
C VAL A 121 -1.17 7.57 3.75
N ILE A 122 -1.63 8.32 4.76
CA ILE A 122 -0.73 8.95 5.73
C ILE A 122 -0.04 7.89 6.61
N SER A 123 -0.78 6.88 7.08
CA SER A 123 -0.17 5.80 7.87
C SER A 123 0.84 4.99 7.05
N THR A 124 0.52 4.67 5.80
CA THR A 124 1.44 3.96 4.90
C THR A 124 2.68 4.79 4.63
N ALA A 125 2.54 6.11 4.42
CA ALA A 125 3.67 7.01 4.25
C ALA A 125 4.57 7.07 5.49
N PHE A 126 4.00 7.12 6.71
CA PHE A 126 4.77 7.06 7.95
C PHE A 126 5.52 5.73 8.10
N GLY A 127 4.85 4.61 7.84
CA GLY A 127 5.46 3.29 7.89
C GLY A 127 6.59 3.14 6.87
N LEU A 128 6.37 3.60 5.63
CA LEU A 128 7.39 3.63 4.58
C LEU A 128 8.58 4.49 4.99
N ALA A 129 8.35 5.72 5.45
CA ALA A 129 9.43 6.63 5.84
C ALA A 129 10.28 6.06 6.99
N GLY A 130 9.63 5.60 8.06
CA GLY A 130 10.33 5.02 9.21
C GLY A 130 11.02 3.70 8.86
N GLY A 131 10.36 2.84 8.10
CA GLY A 131 10.92 1.57 7.67
C GLY A 131 12.08 1.73 6.69
N MET A 132 11.96 2.63 5.70
CA MET A 132 13.05 2.93 4.78
C MET A 132 14.26 3.50 5.53
N LEU A 133 14.05 4.37 6.52
CA LEU A 133 15.14 4.90 7.33
C LEU A 133 15.89 3.78 8.08
N LEU A 134 15.17 2.90 8.80
CA LEU A 134 15.78 1.79 9.51
C LEU A 134 16.43 0.76 8.56
N GLY A 135 15.75 0.42 7.47
CA GLY A 135 16.23 -0.50 6.46
C GLY A 135 17.48 0.02 5.74
N LEU A 136 17.55 1.33 5.48
CA LEU A 136 18.72 1.99 4.92
C LEU A 136 19.88 1.98 5.90
N ILE A 137 19.66 2.26 7.19
CA ILE A 137 20.72 2.23 8.22
C ILE A 137 21.27 0.80 8.35
N ALA A 138 20.41 -0.19 8.54
CA ALA A 138 20.80 -1.59 8.67
C ALA A 138 21.49 -2.09 7.39
N GLY A 139 20.89 -1.78 6.23
CA GLY A 139 21.40 -2.10 4.92
C GLY A 139 22.76 -1.45 4.67
N MET A 140 22.94 -0.16 4.96
CA MET A 140 24.17 0.60 4.66
C MET A 140 25.36 0.18 5.53
N PHE A 141 25.20 0.13 6.85
CA PHE A 141 26.32 -0.09 7.76
C PHE A 141 26.66 -1.59 7.92
N GLY A 142 25.67 -2.48 7.91
CA GLY A 142 25.90 -3.91 8.14
C GLY A 142 26.43 -4.22 9.55
N GLY A 143 26.90 -5.45 9.76
CA GLY A 143 27.57 -5.86 10.99
C GLY A 143 26.73 -5.68 12.25
N TRP A 144 27.30 -5.08 13.29
CA TRP A 144 26.62 -4.90 14.58
C TRP A 144 25.41 -3.95 14.51
N VAL A 145 25.45 -2.92 13.65
CA VAL A 145 24.33 -1.97 13.46
C VAL A 145 23.13 -2.70 12.89
N ASP A 146 23.34 -3.52 11.86
CA ASP A 146 22.31 -4.37 11.27
C ASP A 146 21.73 -5.33 12.31
N THR A 147 22.58 -6.00 13.10
CA THR A 147 22.12 -6.89 14.18
C THR A 147 21.23 -6.16 15.19
N ILE A 148 21.62 -4.98 15.68
CA ILE A 148 20.80 -4.25 16.67
C ILE A 148 19.47 -3.80 16.07
N VAL A 149 19.50 -3.20 14.88
CA VAL A 149 18.28 -2.71 14.22
C VAL A 149 17.34 -3.88 13.91
N MET A 150 17.87 -5.00 13.39
CA MET A 150 17.05 -6.17 13.08
C MET A 150 16.52 -6.84 14.34
N ARG A 151 17.26 -6.87 15.46
CA ARG A 151 16.71 -7.36 16.73
C ARG A 151 15.54 -6.52 17.22
N PHE A 152 15.60 -5.20 17.09
CA PHE A 152 14.46 -4.34 17.43
C PHE A 152 13.26 -4.60 16.51
N VAL A 153 13.49 -4.70 15.21
CA VAL A 153 12.47 -5.06 14.19
C VAL A 153 11.85 -6.43 14.47
N ASP A 154 12.66 -7.42 14.86
CA ASP A 154 12.20 -8.77 15.17
C ASP A 154 11.33 -8.82 16.44
N ILE A 155 11.64 -8.00 17.44
CA ILE A 155 10.80 -7.84 18.63
C ILE A 155 9.43 -7.27 18.23
N LEU A 156 9.40 -6.22 17.40
CA LEU A 156 8.13 -5.64 16.94
C LEU A 156 7.30 -6.64 16.14
N LEU A 157 7.93 -7.43 15.26
CA LEU A 157 7.25 -8.45 14.44
C LEU A 157 6.81 -9.70 15.22
N SER A 158 7.29 -9.86 16.46
CA SER A 158 6.79 -10.92 17.35
C SER A 158 5.39 -10.63 17.89
N VAL A 159 4.99 -9.35 17.90
CA VAL A 159 3.66 -8.92 18.31
C VAL A 159 2.72 -8.94 17.10
N PRO A 160 1.51 -9.52 17.20
CA PRO A 160 0.52 -9.43 16.13
C PRO A 160 0.26 -7.97 15.73
N ASN A 161 0.26 -7.70 14.42
CA ASN A 161 0.21 -6.33 13.88
C ASN A 161 -0.93 -5.49 14.47
N LEU A 162 -2.14 -6.06 14.51
CA LEU A 162 -3.31 -5.39 15.06
C LEU A 162 -3.16 -5.11 16.57
N LEU A 163 -2.57 -6.03 17.35
CA LEU A 163 -2.35 -5.83 18.77
C LEU A 163 -1.31 -4.72 19.03
N LEU A 164 -0.26 -4.66 18.21
CA LEU A 164 0.73 -3.59 18.26
C LEU A 164 0.08 -2.24 17.96
N ALA A 165 -0.69 -2.15 16.88
CA ALA A 165 -1.40 -0.92 16.51
C ALA A 165 -2.41 -0.49 17.59
N VAL A 166 -3.22 -1.40 18.11
CA VAL A 166 -4.19 -1.11 19.19
C VAL A 166 -3.47 -0.61 20.45
N SER A 167 -2.36 -1.23 20.82
CA SER A 167 -1.58 -0.84 22.00
C SER A 167 -0.98 0.56 21.85
N ILE A 168 -0.44 0.89 20.68
CA ILE A 168 0.08 2.23 20.39
C ILE A 168 -1.05 3.26 20.41
N ALA A 169 -2.16 2.99 19.72
CA ALA A 169 -3.31 3.88 19.68
C ALA A 169 -3.93 4.12 21.06
N ALA A 170 -4.01 3.09 21.91
CA ALA A 170 -4.51 3.21 23.28
C ALA A 170 -3.66 4.16 24.15
N ILE A 171 -2.33 4.17 23.95
CA ILE A 171 -1.41 5.07 24.66
C ILE A 171 -1.53 6.52 24.14
N LEU A 172 -1.65 6.68 22.82
CA LEU A 172 -1.77 8.00 22.18
C LEU A 172 -3.15 8.65 22.37
N GLY A 173 -4.18 7.86 22.72
CA GLY A 173 -5.54 8.31 22.94
C GLY A 173 -6.40 8.30 21.68
N GLN A 174 -7.69 8.65 21.85
CA GLN A 174 -8.70 8.53 20.80
C GLN A 174 -8.64 9.71 19.82
N SER A 175 -7.87 9.57 18.74
CA SER A 175 -7.81 10.56 17.65
C SER A 175 -7.46 9.92 16.31
N GLN A 176 -7.85 10.57 15.21
CA GLN A 176 -7.51 10.13 13.85
C GLN A 176 -5.98 10.07 13.64
N LEU A 177 -5.25 11.04 14.22
CA LEU A 177 -3.79 11.08 14.19
C LEU A 177 -3.18 9.90 14.96
N ALA A 178 -3.74 9.53 16.11
CA ALA A 178 -3.26 8.36 16.88
C ALA A 178 -3.37 7.08 16.07
N ILE A 179 -4.47 6.88 15.32
CA ILE A 179 -4.62 5.73 14.41
C ILE A 179 -3.59 5.77 13.29
N MET A 180 -3.39 6.94 12.66
CA MET A 180 -2.40 7.08 11.59
C MET A 180 -0.98 6.71 12.07
N ILE A 181 -0.60 7.19 13.26
CA ILE A 181 0.70 6.87 13.88
C ILE A 181 0.76 5.40 14.25
N ALA A 182 -0.27 4.84 14.88
CA ALA A 182 -0.31 3.45 15.31
C ALA A 182 -0.15 2.47 14.15
N ILE A 183 -0.95 2.66 13.09
CA ILE A 183 -0.86 1.85 11.87
C ILE A 183 0.52 2.07 11.24
N GLY A 184 0.96 3.32 11.04
CA GLY A 184 2.26 3.58 10.41
C GLY A 184 3.43 2.94 11.16
N ALA A 185 3.49 3.11 12.48
CA ALA A 185 4.52 2.52 13.33
C ALA A 185 4.50 0.99 13.30
N SER A 186 3.32 0.37 13.27
CA SER A 186 3.18 -1.09 13.18
C SER A 186 3.74 -1.67 11.87
N GLN A 187 3.82 -0.86 10.81
CA GLN A 187 4.30 -1.28 9.48
C GLN A 187 5.77 -0.96 9.21
N VAL A 188 6.40 -0.13 10.05
CA VAL A 188 7.85 0.16 10.00
C VAL A 188 8.71 -1.12 9.89
N PRO A 189 8.48 -2.18 10.69
CA PRO A 189 9.30 -3.38 10.64
C PRO A 189 9.25 -4.11 9.28
N ILE A 190 8.07 -4.11 8.64
CA ILE A 190 7.84 -4.76 7.34
C ILE A 190 8.71 -4.09 6.28
N PHE A 191 8.63 -2.76 6.18
CA PHE A 191 9.41 -1.99 5.21
C PHE A 191 10.91 -2.00 5.51
N ALA A 192 11.30 -1.94 6.79
CA ALA A 192 12.71 -2.01 7.20
C ALA A 192 13.37 -3.32 6.78
N ARG A 193 12.70 -4.45 7.08
CA ARG A 193 13.20 -5.78 6.73
C ARG A 193 13.27 -5.96 5.21
N LEU A 194 12.22 -5.54 4.49
CA LEU A 194 12.16 -5.66 3.03
C LEU A 194 13.26 -4.86 2.33
N LEU A 195 13.45 -3.59 2.71
CA LEU A 195 14.49 -2.75 2.13
C LEU A 195 15.88 -3.32 2.44
N ARG A 196 16.14 -3.72 3.70
CA ARG A 196 17.41 -4.33 4.09
C ARG A 196 17.72 -5.60 3.30
N ALA A 197 16.74 -6.50 3.16
CA ALA A 197 16.91 -7.72 2.38
C ALA A 197 17.21 -7.41 0.90
N SER A 198 16.50 -6.45 0.31
CA SER A 198 16.70 -6.01 -1.07
C SER A 198 18.10 -5.40 -1.27
N MET A 199 18.54 -4.56 -0.33
CA MET A 199 19.87 -3.96 -0.37
C MET A 199 20.99 -5.00 -0.24
N LEU A 200 20.81 -6.01 0.61
CA LEU A 200 21.76 -7.12 0.74
C LEU A 200 21.87 -7.92 -0.56
N GLN A 201 20.73 -8.19 -1.22
CA GLN A 201 20.72 -8.87 -2.52
C GLN A 201 21.43 -8.05 -3.61
N GLN A 202 21.17 -6.75 -3.68
CA GLN A 202 21.80 -5.88 -4.68
C GLN A 202 23.31 -5.73 -4.48
N ARG A 203 23.80 -5.83 -3.24
CA ARG A 203 25.24 -5.76 -2.94
C ARG A 203 26.07 -6.89 -3.54
N SER A 204 25.47 -8.06 -3.74
CA SER A 204 26.14 -9.20 -4.37
C SER A 204 26.07 -9.19 -5.91
N ALA A 205 25.56 -8.12 -6.52
CA ALA A 205 25.42 -8.04 -7.98
C ALA A 205 26.72 -7.62 -8.69
N ASP A 206 26.95 -8.13 -9.91
CA ASP A 206 28.18 -7.90 -10.69
C ASP A 206 28.49 -6.42 -10.94
N TYR A 207 27.45 -5.60 -11.17
CA TYR A 207 27.64 -4.16 -11.40
C TYR A 207 28.18 -3.43 -10.16
N ILE A 208 27.91 -3.95 -8.96
CA ILE A 208 28.47 -3.44 -7.70
C ILE A 208 29.95 -3.80 -7.59
N LEU A 209 30.35 -5.00 -8.02
CA LEU A 209 31.75 -5.39 -8.10
C LEU A 209 32.51 -4.48 -9.09
N SER A 210 31.95 -4.25 -10.28
CA SER A 210 32.53 -3.33 -11.25
C SER A 210 32.68 -1.91 -10.68
N ALA A 211 31.66 -1.37 -10.02
CA ALA A 211 31.73 -0.05 -9.39
C ALA A 211 32.82 0.04 -8.30
N GLN A 212 33.04 -1.04 -7.54
CA GLN A 212 34.12 -1.11 -6.56
C GLN A 212 35.50 -1.12 -7.22
N THR A 213 35.68 -1.85 -8.33
CA THR A 213 36.95 -1.87 -9.07
C THR A 213 37.30 -0.51 -9.68
N LEU A 214 36.29 0.31 -9.99
CA LEU A 214 36.45 1.70 -10.43
C LEU A 214 36.76 2.68 -9.27
N GLY A 215 36.91 2.18 -8.04
CA GLY A 215 37.29 2.99 -6.87
C GLY A 215 36.15 3.79 -6.25
N LEU A 216 34.87 3.50 -6.55
CA LEU A 216 33.77 4.20 -5.91
C LEU A 216 33.69 3.84 -4.41
N GLY A 217 33.54 4.86 -3.56
CA GLY A 217 33.37 4.66 -2.13
C GLY A 217 32.05 3.97 -1.76
N ARG A 218 32.05 3.18 -0.67
CA ARG A 218 30.90 2.38 -0.21
C ARG A 218 29.60 3.19 -0.04
N GLY A 219 29.70 4.43 0.46
CA GLY A 219 28.55 5.32 0.61
C GLY A 219 27.96 5.76 -0.73
N LYS A 220 28.81 6.15 -1.68
CA LYS A 220 28.40 6.52 -3.04
C LYS A 220 27.76 5.34 -3.76
N ILE A 221 28.36 4.15 -3.65
CA ILE A 221 27.78 2.91 -4.19
C ILE A 221 26.41 2.64 -3.58
N THR A 222 26.28 2.78 -2.27
CA THR A 222 25.01 2.51 -1.59
C THR A 222 23.91 3.47 -2.04
N MET A 223 24.18 4.77 -2.07
CA MET A 223 23.16 5.78 -2.39
C MET A 223 22.84 5.87 -3.89
N SER A 224 23.84 5.68 -4.76
CA SER A 224 23.67 5.86 -6.22
C SER A 224 23.29 4.57 -6.94
N HIS A 225 23.56 3.41 -6.35
CA HIS A 225 23.37 2.12 -7.03
C HIS A 225 22.54 1.13 -6.21
N VAL A 226 22.87 0.88 -4.95
CA VAL A 226 22.16 -0.16 -4.16
C VAL A 226 20.75 0.28 -3.80
N LEU A 227 20.60 1.47 -3.20
CA LEU A 227 19.31 1.97 -2.72
C LEU A 227 18.30 2.13 -3.86
N PRO A 228 18.60 2.84 -4.98
CA PRO A 228 17.63 3.01 -6.06
C PRO A 228 17.15 1.68 -6.66
N ASN A 229 18.05 0.70 -6.80
CA ASN A 229 17.70 -0.63 -7.31
C ASN A 229 16.97 -1.51 -6.27
N SER A 230 16.93 -1.10 -5.01
CA SER A 230 16.22 -1.81 -3.93
C SER A 230 14.83 -1.24 -3.66
N LEU A 231 14.46 -0.09 -4.26
CA LEU A 231 13.16 0.54 -4.03
C LEU A 231 12.00 -0.17 -4.73
N GLY A 232 12.26 -0.92 -5.80
CA GLY A 232 11.22 -1.59 -6.58
C GLY A 232 10.28 -2.45 -5.73
N PRO A 233 10.79 -3.46 -4.99
CA PRO A 233 9.98 -4.26 -4.08
C PRO A 233 9.29 -3.45 -2.98
N VAL A 234 9.92 -2.38 -2.49
CA VAL A 234 9.37 -1.51 -1.43
C VAL A 234 8.14 -0.73 -1.93
N ILE A 235 8.18 -0.23 -3.17
CA ILE A 235 7.06 0.48 -3.79
C ILE A 235 5.88 -0.47 -3.98
N VAL A 236 6.14 -1.68 -4.49
CA VAL A 236 5.13 -2.74 -4.61
C VAL A 236 4.51 -3.04 -3.25
N GLN A 237 5.34 -3.29 -2.24
CA GLN A 237 4.86 -3.58 -0.89
C GLN A 237 4.02 -2.43 -0.34
N GLY A 238 4.40 -1.17 -0.61
CA GLY A 238 3.64 0.01 -0.20
C GLY A 238 2.19 -0.02 -0.70
N THR A 239 1.98 -0.44 -1.95
CA THR A 239 0.61 -0.55 -2.52
C THR A 239 -0.22 -1.64 -1.86
N LEU A 240 0.37 -2.82 -1.58
CA LEU A 240 -0.32 -3.91 -0.89
C LEU A 240 -0.65 -3.55 0.56
N THR A 241 0.29 -2.88 1.21
CA THR A 241 0.16 -2.39 2.59
C THR A 241 -0.91 -1.29 2.72
N LEU A 242 -1.16 -0.51 1.67
CA LEU A 242 -2.24 0.47 1.69
C LEU A 242 -3.62 -0.21 1.83
N ALA A 243 -3.81 -1.39 1.23
CA ALA A 243 -5.04 -2.18 1.36
C ALA A 243 -5.27 -2.62 2.82
N THR A 244 -4.22 -3.14 3.47
CA THR A 244 -4.30 -3.59 4.87
C THR A 244 -4.48 -2.41 5.82
N ALA A 245 -3.85 -1.26 5.53
CA ALA A 245 -4.01 -0.05 6.34
C ALA A 245 -5.46 0.45 6.39
N VAL A 246 -6.22 0.33 5.30
CA VAL A 246 -7.66 0.68 5.29
C VAL A 246 -8.47 -0.25 6.20
N ILE A 247 -8.15 -1.55 6.19
CA ILE A 247 -8.79 -2.54 7.07
C ILE A 247 -8.43 -2.27 8.53
N ASP A 248 -7.15 -2.04 8.82
CA ASP A 248 -6.67 -1.72 10.17
C ASP A 248 -7.32 -0.43 10.68
N ALA A 249 -7.43 0.61 9.85
CA ALA A 249 -8.12 1.85 10.21
C ALA A 249 -9.59 1.61 10.60
N ALA A 250 -10.29 0.77 9.82
CA ALA A 250 -11.65 0.38 10.14
C ALA A 250 -11.71 -0.43 11.44
N ALA A 251 -10.77 -1.36 11.67
CA ALA A 251 -10.71 -2.18 12.88
C ALA A 251 -10.43 -1.35 14.14
N LEU A 252 -9.44 -0.43 14.09
CA LEU A 252 -9.15 0.48 15.21
C LEU A 252 -10.31 1.43 15.49
N SER A 253 -10.93 2.01 14.45
CA SER A 253 -12.10 2.88 14.64
C SER A 253 -13.31 2.10 15.15
N PHE A 254 -13.50 0.85 14.69
CA PHE A 254 -14.50 -0.10 15.19
C PHE A 254 -14.34 -0.37 16.69
N LEU A 255 -13.10 -0.55 17.15
CA LEU A 255 -12.73 -0.72 18.56
C LEU A 255 -12.83 0.58 19.39
N GLY A 256 -13.29 1.68 18.80
CA GLY A 256 -13.48 2.96 19.49
C GLY A 256 -12.24 3.85 19.55
N LEU A 257 -11.16 3.52 18.84
CA LEU A 257 -9.91 4.30 18.82
C LEU A 257 -9.92 5.42 17.76
N GLY A 258 -11.01 5.50 16.97
CA GLY A 258 -11.30 6.39 15.84
C GLY A 258 -11.01 7.89 15.97
N GLY A 259 -10.97 8.44 17.19
CA GLY A 259 -11.34 9.85 17.37
C GLY A 259 -12.82 10.07 17.09
N GLY A 260 -13.27 11.34 17.08
CA GLY A 260 -14.56 11.77 16.51
C GLY A 260 -15.83 11.48 17.33
N GLY A 261 -16.88 12.23 17.04
CA GLY A 261 -18.20 12.09 17.67
C GLY A 261 -19.17 11.24 16.84
N ALA A 262 -20.39 11.06 17.33
CA ALA A 262 -21.46 10.31 16.66
C ALA A 262 -21.81 10.83 15.24
N ALA A 263 -21.54 12.11 14.98
CA ALA A 263 -21.76 12.73 13.67
C ALA A 263 -20.63 12.48 12.66
N THR A 264 -19.42 12.08 13.10
CA THR A 264 -18.27 11.93 12.21
C THR A 264 -18.47 10.78 11.23
N ALA A 265 -18.21 11.04 9.95
CA ALA A 265 -18.33 10.05 8.89
C ALA A 265 -17.03 9.24 8.74
N GLU A 266 -16.95 8.09 9.43
CA GLU A 266 -15.88 7.11 9.28
C GLU A 266 -16.45 5.69 9.20
N TRP A 267 -16.02 4.89 8.21
CA TRP A 267 -16.56 3.54 8.00
C TRP A 267 -16.43 2.63 9.23
N GLY A 268 -15.28 2.66 9.93
CA GLY A 268 -15.09 1.86 11.14
C GLY A 268 -16.03 2.27 12.28
N ARG A 269 -16.30 3.57 12.44
CA ARG A 269 -17.26 4.07 13.43
C ARG A 269 -18.70 3.71 13.09
N MET A 270 -19.04 3.77 11.80
CA MET A 270 -20.36 3.33 11.33
C MET A 270 -20.60 1.87 11.72
N LEU A 271 -19.59 1.01 11.59
CA LEU A 271 -19.65 -0.38 12.05
C LEU A 271 -19.78 -0.48 13.57
N THR A 272 -19.10 0.36 14.37
CA THR A 272 -19.25 0.37 15.84
C THR A 272 -20.72 0.54 16.24
N TYR A 273 -21.39 1.55 15.68
CA TYR A 273 -22.78 1.84 16.00
C TYR A 273 -23.76 0.84 15.40
N ALA A 274 -23.47 0.29 14.22
CA ALA A 274 -24.34 -0.69 13.59
C ALA A 274 -24.48 -1.98 14.41
N GLN A 275 -23.54 -2.31 15.32
CA GLN A 275 -23.62 -3.48 16.19
C GLN A 275 -24.91 -3.54 17.03
N SER A 276 -25.35 -2.41 17.58
CA SER A 276 -26.60 -2.36 18.36
C SER A 276 -27.85 -2.43 17.50
N GLU A 277 -27.71 -2.14 16.19
CA GLU A 277 -28.83 -2.03 15.25
C GLU A 277 -28.94 -3.23 14.32
N LEU A 278 -28.09 -4.25 14.44
CA LEU A 278 -28.06 -5.40 13.51
C LEU A 278 -29.42 -6.12 13.39
N ALA A 279 -30.18 -6.16 14.48
CA ALA A 279 -31.49 -6.82 14.51
C ALA A 279 -32.59 -6.04 13.75
N ILE A 280 -32.46 -4.72 13.63
CA ILE A 280 -33.51 -3.84 13.08
C ILE A 280 -33.10 -3.14 11.78
N ALA A 281 -31.81 -2.82 11.63
CA ALA A 281 -31.24 -2.07 10.52
C ALA A 281 -29.88 -2.68 10.05
N PRO A 282 -29.86 -3.94 9.58
CA PRO A 282 -28.63 -4.63 9.22
C PRO A 282 -27.84 -3.95 8.08
N TRP A 283 -28.50 -3.20 7.19
CA TRP A 283 -27.85 -2.47 6.10
C TRP A 283 -26.81 -1.47 6.60
N LEU A 284 -26.97 -0.92 7.81
CA LEU A 284 -26.02 0.01 8.42
C LEU A 284 -24.65 -0.64 8.69
N ALA A 285 -24.59 -1.96 8.84
CA ALA A 285 -23.33 -2.71 8.92
C ALA A 285 -22.83 -3.14 7.53
N PHE A 286 -23.73 -3.66 6.69
CA PHE A 286 -23.36 -4.18 5.37
C PHE A 286 -22.77 -3.13 4.44
N LEU A 287 -23.33 -1.92 4.41
CA LEU A 287 -22.89 -0.86 3.49
C LEU A 287 -21.44 -0.40 3.74
N PRO A 288 -21.04 0.05 4.95
CA PRO A 288 -19.65 0.42 5.20
C PRO A 288 -18.69 -0.79 5.09
N GLY A 289 -19.14 -1.99 5.48
CA GLY A 289 -18.36 -3.22 5.29
C GLY A 289 -18.05 -3.51 3.82
N LEU A 290 -19.05 -3.34 2.94
CA LEU A 290 -18.88 -3.50 1.49
C LEU A 290 -17.91 -2.45 0.91
N CYS A 291 -18.01 -1.20 1.37
CA CYS A 291 -17.08 -0.14 0.96
C CYS A 291 -15.63 -0.47 1.34
N ILE A 292 -15.39 -0.94 2.58
CA ILE A 292 -14.06 -1.38 3.03
C ILE A 292 -13.57 -2.54 2.18
N MET A 293 -14.41 -3.56 1.96
CA MET A 293 -14.06 -4.77 1.20
C MET A 293 -13.69 -4.45 -0.25
N ILE A 294 -14.53 -3.67 -0.95
CA ILE A 294 -14.28 -3.29 -2.35
C ILE A 294 -13.00 -2.47 -2.45
N THR A 295 -12.82 -1.50 -1.55
CA THR A 295 -11.63 -0.64 -1.54
C THR A 295 -10.35 -1.43 -1.31
N ALA A 296 -10.35 -2.31 -0.29
CA ALA A 296 -9.22 -3.18 0.01
C ALA A 296 -8.92 -4.11 -1.18
N LEU A 297 -9.94 -4.73 -1.77
CA LEU A 297 -9.80 -5.56 -2.96
C LEU A 297 -9.17 -4.79 -4.12
N GLY A 298 -9.63 -3.57 -4.39
CA GLY A 298 -9.07 -2.72 -5.45
C GLY A 298 -7.57 -2.48 -5.28
N PHE A 299 -7.14 -2.08 -4.08
CA PHE A 299 -5.72 -1.88 -3.77
C PHE A 299 -4.91 -3.17 -3.82
N THR A 300 -5.46 -4.30 -3.34
CA THR A 300 -4.79 -5.61 -3.43
C THR A 300 -4.60 -6.07 -4.87
N LEU A 301 -5.64 -5.99 -5.71
CA LEU A 301 -5.55 -6.38 -7.12
C LEU A 301 -4.55 -5.50 -7.88
N LEU A 302 -4.57 -4.19 -7.64
CA LEU A 302 -3.63 -3.26 -8.25
C LEU A 302 -2.18 -3.54 -7.79
N GLY A 303 -1.98 -3.77 -6.50
CA GLY A 303 -0.66 -4.04 -5.92
C GLY A 303 -0.06 -5.36 -6.38
N GLU A 304 -0.85 -6.43 -6.45
CA GLU A 304 -0.37 -7.73 -6.94
C GLU A 304 -0.08 -7.67 -8.46
N SER A 305 -0.89 -6.94 -9.23
CA SER A 305 -0.60 -6.72 -10.65
C SER A 305 0.69 -5.93 -10.87
N LEU A 306 0.94 -4.91 -10.02
CA LEU A 306 2.19 -4.16 -10.04
C LEU A 306 3.39 -5.04 -9.67
N ARG A 307 3.23 -5.89 -8.65
CA ARG A 307 4.24 -6.89 -8.25
C ARG A 307 4.63 -7.81 -9.40
N GLU A 308 3.63 -8.37 -10.08
CA GLU A 308 3.84 -9.29 -11.20
C GLU A 308 4.53 -8.61 -12.38
N ALA A 309 4.15 -7.36 -12.67
CA ALA A 309 4.79 -6.57 -13.72
C ALA A 309 6.26 -6.24 -13.42
N MET A 310 6.60 -6.05 -12.14
CA MET A 310 7.94 -5.72 -11.66
C MET A 310 8.83 -6.95 -11.38
N ASP A 311 8.28 -8.17 -11.38
CA ASP A 311 9.07 -9.39 -11.19
C ASP A 311 10.02 -9.61 -12.40
N PRO A 312 11.35 -9.69 -12.19
CA PRO A 312 12.30 -9.96 -13.27
C PRO A 312 12.10 -11.33 -13.93
N ARG A 313 11.54 -12.31 -13.22
CA ARG A 313 11.37 -13.68 -13.73
C ARG A 313 10.30 -13.80 -14.82
N THR A 314 9.34 -12.88 -14.86
CA THR A 314 8.37 -12.78 -15.97
C THR A 314 8.99 -12.21 -17.26
N ARG A 315 10.29 -11.82 -17.27
CA ARG A 315 11.04 -11.51 -18.50
C ARG A 315 11.42 -12.76 -19.32
N ALA A 316 11.39 -13.96 -18.74
CA ALA A 316 11.88 -15.18 -19.39
C ALA A 316 10.78 -16.08 -19.99
N ARG A 317 9.54 -15.62 -20.03
CA ARG A 317 8.41 -16.27 -20.72
C ARG A 317 7.83 -15.33 -21.76
#